data_AF-A0A3C0FI73-F1
#
_entry.id   AF-A0A3C0FI73-F1
#
_cell.length_a   1.000
_cell.length_b   1.000
_cell.length_c   1.000
_cell.angle_alpha   90.00
_cell.angle_beta   90.00
_cell.angle_gamma   90.00
#
_symmetry.space_group_name_H-M   'P 1'
#
loop_
_entity.id
_entity.type
_entity.pdbx_description
1 polymer ?
#
loop_
_entity_poly.entity_id
_entity_poly.type
_entity_poly.pdbx_seq_one_letter_code
_entity_poly.pdbx_strand_id
1 'polypeptide(L)'
;MIKAIFIGLVLIGISVLAVFFIWLAPVGAAYSAKIMCSAIFVDGLTSTRARDVDVLADNNALLSLITTNVDLRNQTVSAHAFGFRKRFAVYRPNLGCTLADDLDHVAQLRNSTPVMRPVAPRPLLTTPPPANVDRRALNNILFDVMDEPGLHPERRTRAVVILHDGKVVAERYAAGITADTPLPGWSMTKSVFNVILGRMQFEGMMPDIQDPVLINEWQAEPNDPRATINYDDLLRMRSGLEFDESYANPLSDVVQMLFIEPAAAGYAVSMPLENTPGSDFAYNSGASNILSAAIRNLSGSRSTYLSRPTELLFRPLGMSSAVIETDPEGYFIASSFMHASARDWAKIG
;
A
#
# COMPACT_ATOMS: atom_id res chain seq x y z
N MET A 1 40.68 33.93 5.14
CA MET A 1 39.78 33.19 6.07
C MET A 1 38.31 33.40 5.72
N ILE A 2 37.77 34.62 5.73
CA ILE A 2 36.34 34.89 5.43
C ILE A 2 35.88 34.37 4.05
N LYS A 3 36.67 34.58 2.98
CA LYS A 3 36.34 34.05 1.64
C LYS A 3 36.29 32.52 1.58
N ALA A 4 37.18 31.83 2.29
CA ALA A 4 37.22 30.37 2.31
C ALA A 4 36.03 29.80 3.11
N ILE A 5 35.66 30.44 4.22
CA ILE A 5 34.46 30.09 4.99
C ILE A 5 33.20 30.33 4.15
N PHE A 6 33.11 31.46 3.44
CA PHE A 6 31.98 31.76 2.55
C PHE A 6 31.85 30.74 1.42
N ILE A 7 32.95 30.42 0.73
CA ILE A 7 32.95 29.39 -0.32
C ILE A 7 32.56 28.02 0.26
N GLY A 8 33.07 27.66 1.43
CA GLY A 8 32.69 26.42 2.12
C GLY A 8 31.19 26.35 2.42
N LEU A 9 30.60 27.42 2.95
CA LEU A 9 29.16 27.50 3.22
C LEU A 9 28.32 27.41 1.94
N VAL A 10 28.76 28.05 0.85
CA VAL A 10 28.11 27.96 -0.46
C VAL A 10 28.15 26.53 -1.00
N LEU A 11 29.31 25.86 -0.92
CA LEU A 11 29.44 24.47 -1.38
C LEU A 11 28.59 23.49 -0.56
N ILE A 12 28.50 23.69 0.76
CA ILE A 12 27.60 22.92 1.62
C ILE A 12 26.15 23.17 1.21
N GLY A 13 25.77 24.43 1.01
CA GLY A 13 24.42 24.79 0.55
C GLY A 13 24.06 24.14 -0.79
N ILE A 14 24.97 24.15 -1.76
CA ILE A 14 24.79 23.49 -3.06
C ILE A 14 24.66 21.97 -2.88
N SER A 15 25.47 21.36 -2.02
CA SER A 15 25.43 19.92 -1.76
C SER A 15 24.12 19.48 -1.11
N VAL A 16 23.65 20.23 -0.11
CA VAL A 16 22.35 19.99 0.54
C VAL A 16 21.19 20.14 -0.44
N LEU A 17 21.22 21.20 -1.27
CA LEU A 17 20.22 21.40 -2.32
C LEU A 17 20.25 20.27 -3.36
N ALA A 18 21.44 19.84 -3.78
CA ALA A 18 21.61 18.73 -4.71
C ALA A 18 21.03 17.43 -4.13
N VAL A 19 21.35 17.10 -2.87
CA VAL A 19 20.77 15.93 -2.20
C VAL A 19 19.25 16.00 -2.15
N PHE A 20 18.69 17.15 -1.79
CA PHE A 20 17.25 17.36 -1.77
C PHE A 20 16.61 17.12 -3.15
N PHE A 21 17.11 17.78 -4.19
CA PHE A 21 16.50 17.69 -5.53
C PHE A 21 16.74 16.36 -6.25
N ILE A 22 17.85 15.67 -5.96
CA ILE A 22 18.19 14.40 -6.59
C ILE A 22 17.44 13.25 -5.92
N TRP A 23 17.40 13.23 -4.59
CA TRP A 23 16.95 12.04 -3.84
C TRP A 23 15.62 12.24 -3.13
N LEU A 24 15.39 13.40 -2.50
CA LEU A 24 14.22 13.62 -1.65
C LEU A 24 12.99 14.09 -2.45
N ALA A 25 13.20 15.02 -3.38
CA ALA A 25 12.12 15.61 -4.16
C ALA A 25 11.35 14.59 -5.01
N PRO A 26 11.99 13.62 -5.72
CA PRO A 26 11.26 12.60 -6.46
C PRO A 26 10.40 11.70 -5.56
N VAL A 27 10.93 11.30 -4.40
CA VAL A 27 10.22 10.49 -3.40
C VAL A 27 9.02 11.27 -2.86
N GLY A 28 9.24 12.51 -2.40
CA GLY A 28 8.16 13.35 -1.89
C GLY A 28 7.08 13.63 -2.92
N ALA A 29 7.46 13.88 -4.18
CA ALA A 29 6.52 14.05 -5.28
C ALA A 29 5.72 12.76 -5.55
N ALA A 30 6.38 11.61 -5.64
CA ALA A 30 5.70 10.34 -5.88
C ALA A 30 4.76 9.98 -4.73
N TYR A 31 5.21 10.07 -3.49
CA TYR A 31 4.40 9.87 -2.29
C TYR A 31 3.16 10.78 -2.31
N SER A 32 3.35 12.08 -2.52
CA SER A 32 2.25 13.05 -2.50
C SER A 32 1.25 12.80 -3.63
N ALA A 33 1.72 12.53 -4.86
CA ALA A 33 0.85 12.20 -5.98
C ALA A 33 0.05 10.91 -5.72
N LYS A 34 0.72 9.85 -5.25
CA LYS A 34 0.13 8.55 -4.95
C LYS A 34 -0.95 8.66 -3.87
N ILE A 35 -0.59 9.19 -2.71
CA ILE A 35 -1.47 9.24 -1.54
C ILE A 35 -2.67 10.16 -1.79
N MET A 36 -2.45 11.33 -2.41
CA MET A 36 -3.59 12.18 -2.78
C MET A 36 -4.51 11.53 -3.81
N CYS A 37 -3.96 10.84 -4.82
CA CYS A 37 -4.78 10.16 -5.80
C CYS A 37 -5.67 9.12 -5.13
N SER A 38 -5.11 8.25 -4.28
CA SER A 38 -5.89 7.22 -3.58
C SER A 38 -6.92 7.85 -2.66
N ALA A 39 -6.54 8.81 -1.82
CA ALA A 39 -7.47 9.46 -0.90
C ALA A 39 -8.65 10.15 -1.63
N ILE A 40 -8.43 10.75 -2.80
CA ILE A 40 -9.48 11.47 -3.54
C ILE A 40 -10.33 10.52 -4.37
N PHE A 41 -9.70 9.66 -5.18
CA PHE A 41 -10.40 8.89 -6.22
C PHE A 41 -10.76 7.46 -5.78
N VAL A 42 -10.07 6.92 -4.78
CA VAL A 42 -10.42 5.63 -4.16
C VAL A 42 -11.28 5.86 -2.91
N ASP A 43 -10.79 6.68 -1.98
CA ASP A 43 -11.46 6.85 -0.68
C ASP A 43 -12.60 7.87 -0.71
N GLY A 44 -12.70 8.68 -1.78
CA GLY A 44 -13.74 9.70 -1.95
C GLY A 44 -13.59 10.91 -1.02
N LEU A 45 -12.38 11.16 -0.51
CA LEU A 45 -12.08 12.26 0.40
C LEU A 45 -11.83 13.57 -0.36
N THR A 46 -12.00 14.69 0.34
CA THR A 46 -11.69 16.01 -0.24
C THR A 46 -10.18 16.19 -0.40
N SER A 47 -9.77 16.97 -1.41
CA SER A 47 -8.35 17.26 -1.67
C SER A 47 -7.65 17.94 -0.48
N THR A 48 -8.36 18.80 0.25
CA THR A 48 -7.85 19.44 1.48
C THR A 48 -7.56 18.40 2.56
N ARG A 49 -8.51 17.50 2.83
CA ARG A 49 -8.30 16.43 3.82
C ARG A 49 -7.16 15.50 3.40
N ALA A 50 -7.15 15.07 2.14
CA ALA A 50 -6.10 14.23 1.58
C ALA A 50 -4.71 14.86 1.77
N ARG A 51 -4.58 16.16 1.54
CA ARG A 51 -3.32 16.87 1.75
C ARG A 51 -2.96 16.95 3.24
N ASP A 52 -3.85 17.48 4.06
CA ASP A 52 -3.51 17.89 5.42
C ASP A 52 -3.41 16.69 6.39
N VAL A 53 -4.21 15.65 6.17
CA VAL A 53 -4.31 14.49 7.05
C VAL A 53 -3.52 13.28 6.54
N ASP A 54 -3.42 13.09 5.22
CA ASP A 54 -2.73 11.91 4.64
C ASP A 54 -1.30 12.22 4.15
N VAL A 55 -1.07 13.36 3.48
CA VAL A 55 0.26 13.70 2.94
C VAL A 55 1.12 14.41 3.98
N LEU A 56 0.60 15.49 4.56
CA LEU A 56 1.33 16.33 5.53
C LEU A 56 1.16 15.85 6.97
N ALA A 57 0.69 14.60 7.13
CA ALA A 57 0.73 13.86 8.38
C ALA A 57 2.05 14.13 9.12
N ASP A 58 1.96 14.47 10.40
CA ASP A 58 3.11 14.68 11.29
C ASP A 58 3.98 15.92 10.95
N ASN A 59 3.44 16.89 10.22
CA ASN A 59 4.06 18.20 9.92
C ASN A 59 5.45 18.08 9.26
N ASN A 60 5.63 17.12 8.35
CA ASN A 60 6.91 16.97 7.65
C ASN A 60 7.21 18.21 6.78
N ALA A 61 8.10 19.07 7.29
CA ALA A 61 8.47 20.33 6.64
C ALA A 61 9.00 20.15 5.21
N LEU A 62 9.62 19.02 4.88
CA LEU A 62 10.12 18.76 3.53
C LEU A 62 8.98 18.49 2.54
N LEU A 63 7.94 17.78 2.95
CA LEU A 63 6.76 17.53 2.10
C LEU A 63 5.95 18.80 1.87
N SER A 64 6.03 19.80 2.76
CA SER A 64 5.41 21.11 2.55
C SER A 64 5.95 21.86 1.33
N LEU A 65 7.14 21.49 0.83
CA LEU A 65 7.76 22.05 -0.38
C LEU A 65 7.26 21.39 -1.68
N ILE A 66 6.46 20.32 -1.57
CA ILE A 66 5.88 19.62 -2.71
C ILE A 66 4.55 20.27 -3.09
N THR A 67 4.48 20.70 -4.34
CA THR A 67 3.24 21.23 -4.92
C THR A 67 2.51 20.11 -5.63
N THR A 68 1.23 19.93 -5.29
CA THR A 68 0.32 18.94 -5.88
C THR A 68 -0.76 19.62 -6.70
N ASN A 69 -1.07 19.07 -7.88
CA ASN A 69 -2.17 19.50 -8.74
C ASN A 69 -3.10 18.32 -9.02
N VAL A 70 -4.38 18.49 -8.70
CA VAL A 70 -5.43 17.47 -8.86
C VAL A 70 -6.28 17.83 -10.08
N ASP A 71 -6.29 16.96 -11.07
CA ASP A 71 -7.20 17.03 -12.21
C ASP A 71 -8.35 16.05 -11.99
N LEU A 72 -9.49 16.59 -11.57
CA LEU A 72 -10.70 15.80 -11.29
C LEU A 72 -11.32 15.21 -12.57
N ARG A 73 -11.11 15.84 -13.74
CA ARG A 73 -11.70 15.38 -15.00
C ARG A 73 -10.96 14.17 -15.53
N ASN A 74 -9.64 14.20 -15.47
CA ASN A 74 -8.78 13.09 -15.91
C ASN A 74 -8.50 12.09 -14.79
N GLN A 75 -8.94 12.37 -13.57
CA GLN A 75 -8.69 11.58 -12.37
C GLN A 75 -7.19 11.30 -12.16
N THR A 76 -6.40 12.36 -12.26
CA THR A 76 -4.94 12.31 -12.14
C THR A 76 -4.46 13.32 -11.11
N VAL A 77 -3.42 12.96 -10.37
CA VAL A 77 -2.68 13.89 -9.52
C VAL A 77 -1.26 14.00 -10.05
N SER A 78 -0.74 15.21 -10.13
CA SER A 78 0.67 15.46 -10.37
C SER A 78 1.30 16.15 -9.18
N ALA A 79 2.57 15.88 -8.90
CA ALA A 79 3.29 16.53 -7.82
C ALA A 79 4.74 16.81 -8.22
N HIS A 80 5.33 17.85 -7.63
CA HIS A 80 6.71 18.26 -7.92
C HIS A 80 7.28 19.15 -6.82
N ALA A 81 8.61 19.24 -6.76
CA ALA A 81 9.31 20.29 -6.02
C ALA A 81 9.74 21.40 -6.99
N PHE A 82 9.19 22.61 -6.86
CA PHE A 82 9.59 23.79 -7.67
C PHE A 82 9.64 23.57 -9.20
N GLY A 83 8.65 22.85 -9.75
CA GLY A 83 8.55 22.47 -11.16
C GLY A 83 9.47 21.32 -11.61
N PHE A 84 10.36 20.84 -10.76
CA PHE A 84 11.34 19.79 -11.06
C PHE A 84 10.83 18.38 -10.73
N ARG A 85 11.25 17.38 -11.52
CA ARG A 85 10.94 15.93 -11.32
C ARG A 85 9.47 15.67 -11.02
N LYS A 86 8.61 16.08 -11.95
CA LYS A 86 7.17 15.82 -11.85
C LYS A 86 6.91 14.31 -11.76
N ARG A 87 6.06 13.92 -10.82
CA ARG A 87 5.52 12.57 -10.69
C ARG A 87 4.01 12.63 -10.84
N PHE A 88 3.43 11.58 -11.39
CA PHE A 88 2.00 11.49 -11.64
C PHE A 88 1.44 10.26 -10.93
N ALA A 89 0.15 10.31 -10.62
CA ALA A 89 -0.65 9.16 -10.26
C ALA A 89 -1.98 9.24 -11.01
N VAL A 90 -2.45 8.11 -11.54
CA VAL A 90 -3.68 8.01 -12.31
C VAL A 90 -4.61 7.00 -11.66
N TYR A 91 -5.86 7.41 -11.44
CA TYR A 91 -6.91 6.51 -11.02
C TYR A 91 -7.35 5.61 -12.18
N ARG A 92 -7.46 4.32 -11.88
CA ARG A 92 -7.80 3.24 -12.79
C ARG A 92 -8.97 2.48 -12.16
N PRO A 93 -10.16 2.48 -12.77
CA PRO A 93 -11.34 1.83 -12.19
C PRO A 93 -11.07 0.39 -11.75
N ASN A 94 -11.40 0.07 -10.50
CA ASN A 94 -11.17 -1.23 -9.83
C ASN A 94 -9.69 -1.62 -9.60
N LEU A 95 -8.72 -0.78 -9.98
CA LEU A 95 -7.29 -0.93 -9.68
C LEU A 95 -6.73 0.24 -8.85
N GLY A 96 -7.59 1.17 -8.45
CA GLY A 96 -7.23 2.37 -7.68
C GLY A 96 -6.18 3.23 -8.39
N CYS A 97 -5.25 3.82 -7.65
CA CYS A 97 -4.27 4.74 -8.20
C CYS A 97 -2.91 4.10 -8.43
N THR A 98 -2.37 4.26 -9.65
CA THR A 98 -1.04 3.78 -10.06
C THR A 98 -0.14 4.99 -10.35
N LEU A 99 1.13 4.92 -9.93
CA LEU A 99 2.14 5.94 -10.26
C LEU A 99 2.47 5.96 -11.76
N ALA A 100 2.95 7.10 -12.24
CA ALA A 100 3.42 7.28 -13.60
C ALA A 100 4.52 8.35 -13.66
N ASP A 101 5.42 8.21 -14.64
CA ASP A 101 6.55 9.12 -14.83
C ASP A 101 6.15 10.39 -15.59
N ASP A 102 5.24 10.26 -16.55
CA ASP A 102 4.78 11.32 -17.43
C ASP A 102 3.33 11.08 -17.92
N LEU A 103 2.85 12.00 -18.76
CA LEU A 103 1.49 11.96 -19.30
C LEU A 103 1.26 10.85 -20.33
N ASP A 104 2.30 10.42 -21.04
CA ASP A 104 2.19 9.32 -22.01
C ASP A 104 2.03 8.00 -21.26
N HIS A 105 2.79 7.81 -20.18
CA HIS A 105 2.64 6.67 -19.27
C HIS A 105 1.25 6.68 -18.61
N VAL A 106 0.73 7.85 -18.18
CA VAL A 106 -0.67 7.98 -17.70
C VAL A 106 -1.66 7.49 -18.75
N ALA A 107 -1.49 7.86 -20.02
CA ALA A 107 -2.38 7.42 -21.10
C ALA A 107 -2.30 5.90 -21.34
N GLN A 108 -1.09 5.31 -21.30
CA GLN A 108 -0.89 3.86 -21.42
C GLN A 108 -1.55 3.08 -20.29
N LEU A 109 -1.39 3.53 -19.04
CA LEU A 109 -2.01 2.90 -17.86
C LEU A 109 -3.54 2.97 -17.93
N ARG A 110 -4.09 4.09 -18.39
CA ARG A 110 -5.52 4.24 -18.60
C ARG A 110 -6.04 3.25 -19.66
N ASN A 111 -5.37 3.20 -20.82
CA ASN A 111 -5.76 2.33 -21.93
C ASN A 111 -5.63 0.84 -21.60
N SER A 112 -4.73 0.46 -20.69
CA SER A 112 -4.54 -0.92 -20.24
C SER A 112 -5.37 -1.31 -19.02
N THR A 113 -6.30 -0.46 -18.57
CA THR A 113 -7.19 -0.78 -17.44
C THR A 113 -8.20 -1.85 -17.85
N PRO A 114 -8.24 -3.02 -17.18
CA PRO A 114 -9.21 -4.06 -17.51
C PRO A 114 -10.62 -3.67 -17.08
N VAL A 115 -11.61 -4.12 -17.83
CA VAL A 115 -13.01 -4.01 -17.42
C VAL A 115 -13.32 -5.14 -16.44
N MET A 116 -13.56 -4.77 -15.18
CA MET A 116 -13.96 -5.71 -14.13
C MET A 116 -15.44 -5.52 -13.78
N ARG A 117 -16.12 -6.64 -13.51
CA ARG A 117 -17.51 -6.61 -13.03
C ARG A 117 -17.52 -6.15 -11.57
N PRO A 118 -18.33 -5.15 -11.20
CA PRO A 118 -18.48 -4.72 -9.81
C PRO A 118 -18.87 -5.88 -8.90
N VAL A 119 -18.39 -5.86 -7.66
CA VAL A 119 -18.79 -6.81 -6.62
C VAL A 119 -20.14 -6.37 -6.06
N ALA A 120 -21.10 -7.29 -6.02
CA ALA A 120 -22.37 -7.04 -5.35
C ALA A 120 -22.14 -6.92 -3.83
N PRO A 121 -22.60 -5.86 -3.17
CA PRO A 121 -22.41 -5.68 -1.73
C PRO A 121 -23.16 -6.78 -0.96
N ARG A 122 -22.50 -7.32 0.08
CA ARG A 122 -23.16 -8.10 1.14
C ARG A 122 -22.98 -7.34 2.46
N PRO A 123 -23.91 -6.44 2.83
CA PRO A 123 -23.77 -5.64 4.05
C PRO A 123 -23.72 -6.53 5.31
N LEU A 124 -22.90 -6.14 6.28
CA LEU A 124 -22.93 -6.75 7.61
C LEU A 124 -24.23 -6.35 8.33
N LEU A 125 -24.82 -7.30 9.05
CA LEU A 125 -26.00 -7.04 9.88
C LEU A 125 -25.56 -6.35 11.18
N THR A 126 -26.36 -5.40 11.65
CA THR A 126 -26.15 -4.74 12.96
C THR A 126 -27.06 -5.37 14.01
N THR A 127 -26.54 -5.54 15.22
CA THR A 127 -27.28 -6.05 16.39
C THR A 127 -26.86 -5.29 17.65
N PRO A 128 -27.72 -5.16 18.68
CA PRO A 128 -27.27 -4.69 19.98
C PRO A 128 -26.15 -5.59 20.53
N PRO A 129 -25.23 -5.05 21.36
CA PRO A 129 -24.22 -5.88 22.01
C PRO A 129 -24.88 -6.93 22.94
N PRO A 130 -24.18 -8.05 23.22
CA PRO A 130 -24.66 -9.08 24.13
C PRO A 130 -25.12 -8.53 25.49
N ALA A 131 -26.11 -9.18 26.11
CA ALA A 131 -26.76 -8.66 27.32
C ALA A 131 -25.80 -8.53 28.53
N ASN A 132 -24.71 -9.30 28.55
CA ASN A 132 -23.66 -9.25 29.57
C ASN A 132 -22.62 -8.14 29.35
N VAL A 133 -22.71 -7.39 28.25
CA VAL A 133 -21.80 -6.27 27.96
C VAL A 133 -22.35 -4.99 28.58
N ASP A 134 -21.56 -4.35 29.44
CA ASP A 134 -21.87 -3.00 29.93
C ASP A 134 -21.81 -2.00 28.77
N ARG A 135 -22.99 -1.53 28.35
CA ARG A 135 -23.13 -0.59 27.23
C ARG A 135 -22.48 0.77 27.51
N ARG A 136 -22.46 1.20 28.77
CA ARG A 136 -21.83 2.48 29.14
C ARG A 136 -20.32 2.34 29.04
N ALA A 137 -19.76 1.26 29.57
CA ALA A 137 -18.33 0.98 29.43
C ALA A 137 -17.91 0.84 27.96
N LEU A 138 -18.69 0.11 27.14
CA LEU A 138 -18.44 -0.03 25.71
C LEU A 138 -18.47 1.33 24.99
N ASN A 139 -19.48 2.17 25.26
CA ASN A 139 -19.56 3.49 24.65
C ASN A 139 -18.38 4.38 25.06
N ASN A 140 -17.95 4.35 26.32
CA ASN A 140 -16.77 5.10 26.76
C ASN A 140 -15.52 4.67 26.00
N ILE A 141 -15.27 3.36 25.88
CA ILE A 141 -14.14 2.83 25.09
C ILE A 141 -14.20 3.31 23.64
N LEU A 142 -15.39 3.33 23.03
CA LEU A 142 -15.55 3.82 21.67
C LEU A 142 -15.24 5.32 21.54
N PHE A 143 -15.59 6.15 22.53
CA PHE A 143 -15.19 7.56 22.53
C PHE A 143 -13.68 7.70 22.76
N ASP A 144 -13.14 7.01 23.77
CA ASP A 144 -11.72 7.07 24.13
C ASP A 144 -10.81 6.69 22.97
N VAL A 145 -11.21 5.72 22.13
CA VAL A 145 -10.44 5.29 20.95
C VAL A 145 -10.52 6.33 19.82
N MET A 146 -11.60 7.11 19.73
CA MET A 146 -11.75 8.18 18.74
C MET A 146 -11.12 9.50 19.18
N ASP A 147 -11.09 9.78 20.48
CA ASP A 147 -10.56 11.02 21.03
C ASP A 147 -9.04 11.03 21.08
N GLU A 148 -8.41 12.14 20.69
CA GLU A 148 -6.95 12.24 20.73
C GLU A 148 -6.43 12.22 22.18
N PRO A 149 -5.42 11.38 22.51
CA PRO A 149 -4.88 11.27 23.87
C PRO A 149 -4.04 12.49 24.30
N GLY A 150 -3.73 13.40 23.39
CA GLY A 150 -2.90 14.57 23.60
C GLY A 150 -2.49 15.21 22.27
N LEU A 151 -1.50 16.11 22.31
CA LEU A 151 -0.97 16.76 21.09
C LEU A 151 -0.06 15.83 20.28
N HIS A 152 0.76 14.99 20.94
CA HIS A 152 1.63 14.00 20.27
C HIS A 152 1.90 12.79 21.19
N PRO A 153 1.99 11.57 20.64
CA PRO A 153 1.64 11.18 19.28
C PRO A 153 0.11 11.26 19.06
N GLU A 154 -0.29 11.72 17.88
CA GLU A 154 -1.70 11.73 17.46
C GLU A 154 -2.12 10.30 17.07
N ARG A 155 -3.31 9.86 17.50
CA ARG A 155 -3.87 8.57 17.14
C ARG A 155 -4.55 8.60 15.78
N ARG A 156 -5.30 9.68 15.49
CA ARG A 156 -6.02 9.90 14.22
C ARG A 156 -6.92 8.75 13.82
N THR A 157 -7.61 8.14 14.78
CA THR A 157 -8.54 7.02 14.50
C THR A 157 -9.62 7.46 13.52
N ARG A 158 -9.74 6.77 12.38
CA ARG A 158 -10.74 7.10 11.35
C ARG A 158 -12.02 6.32 11.48
N ALA A 159 -11.91 5.07 11.90
CA ALA A 159 -13.05 4.17 12.05
C ALA A 159 -12.72 3.09 13.08
N VAL A 160 -13.74 2.68 13.82
CA VAL A 160 -13.74 1.50 14.68
C VAL A 160 -15.00 0.72 14.36
N VAL A 161 -14.87 -0.58 14.12
CA VAL A 161 -16.00 -1.50 13.91
C VAL A 161 -15.73 -2.75 14.74
N ILE A 162 -16.70 -3.15 15.55
CA ILE A 162 -16.63 -4.33 16.43
C ILE A 162 -17.70 -5.32 15.99
N LEU A 163 -17.28 -6.54 15.67
CA LEU A 163 -18.15 -7.65 15.33
C LEU A 163 -18.27 -8.65 16.49
N HIS A 164 -19.45 -9.23 16.64
CA HIS A 164 -19.71 -10.38 17.48
C HIS A 164 -20.65 -11.33 16.73
N ASP A 165 -20.29 -12.61 16.62
CA ASP A 165 -21.01 -13.62 15.84
C ASP A 165 -21.36 -13.17 14.41
N GLY A 166 -20.40 -12.53 13.72
CA GLY A 166 -20.57 -12.03 12.35
C GLY A 166 -21.48 -10.81 12.21
N LYS A 167 -21.88 -10.16 13.31
CA LYS A 167 -22.76 -8.97 13.31
C LYS A 167 -22.05 -7.79 13.93
N VAL A 168 -22.25 -6.59 13.37
CA VAL A 168 -21.75 -5.35 13.95
C VAL A 168 -22.50 -5.06 15.24
N VAL A 169 -21.77 -4.98 16.36
CA VAL A 169 -22.32 -4.63 17.69
C VAL A 169 -22.03 -3.19 18.11
N ALA A 170 -21.00 -2.59 17.51
CA ALA A 170 -20.58 -1.22 17.76
C ALA A 170 -19.73 -0.70 16.61
N GLU A 171 -19.87 0.58 16.29
CA GLU A 171 -19.00 1.28 15.35
C GLU A 171 -18.98 2.78 15.63
N ARG A 172 -17.88 3.43 15.25
CA ARG A 172 -17.69 4.90 15.25
C ARG A 172 -16.81 5.30 14.08
N TYR A 173 -17.01 6.51 13.60
CA TYR A 173 -16.30 7.07 12.46
C TYR A 173 -15.89 8.51 12.78
N ALA A 174 -14.71 8.91 12.31
CA ALA A 174 -14.23 10.28 12.41
C ALA A 174 -15.04 11.21 11.50
N ALA A 175 -14.95 12.52 11.74
CA ALA A 175 -15.57 13.51 10.89
C ALA A 175 -15.16 13.34 9.41
N GLY A 176 -16.16 13.27 8.53
CA GLY A 176 -15.97 13.07 7.09
C GLY A 176 -15.75 11.62 6.64
N ILE A 177 -15.75 10.65 7.58
CA ILE A 177 -15.67 9.22 7.29
C ILE A 177 -17.03 8.57 7.52
N THR A 178 -17.43 7.66 6.64
CA THR A 178 -18.68 6.90 6.74
C THR A 178 -18.40 5.39 6.75
N ALA A 179 -19.46 4.60 6.97
CA ALA A 179 -19.38 3.14 6.90
C ALA A 179 -18.99 2.59 5.51
N ASP A 180 -19.13 3.41 4.46
CA ASP A 180 -18.84 3.06 3.07
C ASP A 180 -17.52 3.66 2.57
N THR A 181 -16.90 4.58 3.32
CA THR A 181 -15.62 5.21 2.97
C THR A 181 -14.49 4.18 2.99
N PRO A 182 -13.82 3.89 1.85
CA PRO A 182 -12.61 3.09 1.85
C PRO A 182 -11.50 3.76 2.67
N LEU A 183 -10.71 2.95 3.35
CA LEU A 183 -9.57 3.39 4.17
C LEU A 183 -8.33 2.57 3.81
N PRO A 184 -7.13 3.18 3.80
CA PRO A 184 -5.89 2.50 3.48
C PRO A 184 -5.58 1.43 4.53
N GLY A 185 -5.28 0.21 4.07
CA GLY A 185 -4.90 -0.90 4.95
C GLY A 185 -3.43 -0.94 5.32
N TRP A 186 -2.55 -0.33 4.52
CA TRP A 186 -1.10 -0.48 4.65
C TRP A 186 -0.74 -1.98 4.80
N SER A 187 0.04 -2.33 5.82
CA SER A 187 0.48 -3.71 6.07
C SER A 187 -0.64 -4.71 6.36
N MET A 188 -1.88 -4.28 6.62
CA MET A 188 -3.03 -5.21 6.65
C MET A 188 -3.22 -5.92 5.30
N THR A 189 -2.82 -5.27 4.20
CA THR A 189 -2.86 -5.84 2.83
C THR A 189 -2.10 -7.18 2.74
N LYS A 190 -1.02 -7.35 3.52
CA LYS A 190 -0.25 -8.60 3.55
C LYS A 190 -1.10 -9.78 4.02
N SER A 191 -1.93 -9.56 5.03
CA SER A 191 -2.84 -10.59 5.55
C SER A 191 -3.88 -10.99 4.49
N VAL A 192 -4.31 -10.04 3.66
CA VAL A 192 -5.22 -10.31 2.53
C VAL A 192 -4.55 -11.20 1.50
N PHE A 193 -3.29 -10.93 1.15
CA PHE A 193 -2.54 -11.79 0.24
C PHE A 193 -2.29 -13.19 0.82
N ASN A 194 -2.05 -13.30 2.12
CA ASN A 194 -1.95 -14.60 2.79
C ASN A 194 -3.28 -15.40 2.66
N VAL A 195 -4.43 -14.74 2.82
CA VAL A 195 -5.75 -15.37 2.61
C VAL A 195 -5.95 -15.79 1.16
N ILE A 196 -5.60 -14.93 0.20
CA ILE A 196 -5.70 -15.24 -1.24
C ILE A 196 -4.84 -16.45 -1.60
N LEU A 197 -3.58 -16.50 -1.13
CA LEU A 197 -2.69 -17.65 -1.34
C LEU A 197 -3.21 -18.91 -0.65
N GLY A 198 -3.69 -18.79 0.59
CA GLY A 198 -4.33 -19.91 1.27
C GLY A 198 -5.52 -20.47 0.50
N ARG A 199 -6.31 -19.60 -0.13
CA ARG A 199 -7.41 -20.00 -1.02
C ARG A 199 -6.88 -20.69 -2.29
N MET A 200 -5.82 -20.16 -2.90
CA MET A 200 -5.18 -20.78 -4.07
C MET A 200 -4.61 -22.17 -3.73
N GLN A 201 -3.97 -22.34 -2.58
CA GLN A 201 -3.51 -23.64 -2.09
C GLN A 201 -4.68 -24.62 -1.93
N PHE A 202 -5.74 -24.18 -1.26
CA PHE A 202 -6.93 -25.00 -1.02
C PHE A 202 -7.60 -25.44 -2.33
N GLU A 203 -7.61 -24.59 -3.36
CA GLU A 203 -8.17 -24.89 -4.67
C GLU A 203 -7.18 -25.61 -5.62
N GLY A 204 -5.98 -25.96 -5.16
CA GLY A 204 -4.97 -26.67 -5.97
C GLY A 204 -4.38 -25.81 -7.10
N MET A 205 -4.37 -24.49 -6.95
CA MET A 205 -3.88 -23.52 -7.94
C MET A 205 -2.40 -23.15 -7.75
N MET A 206 -1.77 -23.64 -6.69
CA MET A 206 -0.35 -23.43 -6.39
C MET A 206 0.29 -24.74 -5.91
N PRO A 207 1.62 -24.89 -6.07
CA PRO A 207 2.38 -26.03 -5.52
C PRO A 207 2.33 -26.07 -3.98
N ASP A 208 3.05 -27.01 -3.35
CA ASP A 208 3.12 -27.02 -1.89
C ASP A 208 3.80 -25.74 -1.37
N ILE A 209 3.40 -25.25 -0.21
CA ILE A 209 4.02 -24.04 0.37
C ILE A 209 5.50 -24.23 0.70
N GLN A 210 5.95 -25.48 0.85
CA GLN A 210 7.35 -25.84 1.06
C GLN A 210 8.15 -25.90 -0.25
N ASP A 211 7.49 -25.85 -1.41
CA ASP A 211 8.17 -25.81 -2.69
C ASP A 211 8.78 -24.42 -2.94
N PRO A 212 9.94 -24.34 -3.62
CA PRO A 212 10.54 -23.07 -4.00
C PRO A 212 9.56 -22.19 -4.79
N VAL A 213 9.58 -20.89 -4.51
CA VAL A 213 8.79 -19.93 -5.29
C VAL A 213 9.42 -19.80 -6.67
N LEU A 214 8.62 -20.00 -7.72
CA LEU A 214 9.08 -19.93 -9.11
C LEU A 214 9.24 -18.48 -9.56
N ILE A 215 10.42 -17.91 -9.28
CA ILE A 215 10.88 -16.61 -9.76
C ILE A 215 11.95 -16.83 -10.82
N ASN A 216 11.72 -16.34 -12.04
CA ASN A 216 12.60 -16.61 -13.19
C ASN A 216 14.03 -16.12 -12.93
N GLU A 217 14.18 -14.95 -12.31
CA GLU A 217 15.45 -14.32 -12.00
C GLU A 217 16.30 -15.17 -11.04
N TRP A 218 15.68 -15.84 -10.08
CA TRP A 218 16.38 -16.75 -9.16
C TRP A 218 16.71 -18.09 -9.81
N GLN A 219 16.02 -18.48 -10.87
CA GLN A 219 16.28 -19.73 -11.59
C GLN A 219 17.22 -19.54 -12.81
N ALA A 220 17.49 -18.29 -13.19
CA ALA A 220 18.28 -17.96 -14.38
C ALA A 220 19.75 -18.34 -14.24
N GLU A 221 20.33 -18.13 -13.06
CA GLU A 221 21.72 -18.43 -12.77
C GLU A 221 21.86 -19.77 -12.02
N PRO A 222 22.71 -20.69 -12.50
CA PRO A 222 23.00 -21.92 -11.78
C PRO A 222 23.54 -21.62 -10.37
N ASN A 223 22.89 -22.18 -9.35
CA ASN A 223 23.25 -22.05 -7.93
C ASN A 223 22.98 -20.67 -7.31
N ASP A 224 22.04 -19.87 -7.84
CA ASP A 224 21.54 -18.72 -7.05
C ASP A 224 20.93 -19.24 -5.74
N PRO A 225 21.47 -18.85 -4.57
CA PRO A 225 20.98 -19.34 -3.28
C PRO A 225 19.53 -18.91 -3.00
N ARG A 226 19.04 -17.84 -3.63
CA ARG A 226 17.64 -17.38 -3.53
C ARG A 226 16.66 -18.35 -4.18
N ALA A 227 17.12 -19.21 -5.09
CA ALA A 227 16.30 -20.25 -5.72
C ALA A 227 15.71 -21.26 -4.72
N THR A 228 16.20 -21.27 -3.47
CA THR A 228 15.72 -22.13 -2.39
C THR A 228 14.60 -21.51 -1.54
N ILE A 229 14.34 -20.20 -1.67
CA ILE A 229 13.28 -19.51 -0.94
C ILE A 229 11.92 -20.11 -1.35
N ASN A 230 11.19 -20.65 -0.38
CA ASN A 230 9.87 -21.23 -0.60
C ASN A 230 8.73 -20.27 -0.22
N TYR A 231 7.49 -20.67 -0.48
CA TYR A 231 6.33 -19.83 -0.16
C TYR A 231 6.17 -19.62 1.35
N ASP A 232 6.43 -20.63 2.18
CA ASP A 232 6.37 -20.53 3.64
C ASP A 232 7.34 -19.50 4.20
N ASP A 233 8.56 -19.43 3.65
CA ASP A 233 9.58 -18.43 4.02
C ASP A 233 9.06 -17.02 3.75
N LEU A 234 8.48 -16.76 2.57
CA LEU A 234 7.91 -15.46 2.24
C LEU A 234 6.69 -15.12 3.10
N LEU A 235 5.77 -16.08 3.29
CA LEU A 235 4.54 -15.91 4.07
C LEU A 235 4.82 -15.61 5.55
N ARG A 236 5.93 -16.14 6.08
CA ARG A 236 6.36 -15.97 7.48
C ARG A 236 7.47 -14.95 7.68
N MET A 237 7.82 -14.17 6.64
CA MET A 237 8.85 -13.13 6.71
C MET A 237 10.23 -13.69 7.11
N ARG A 238 10.64 -14.78 6.46
CA ARG A 238 11.91 -15.49 6.68
C ARG A 238 12.67 -15.68 5.37
N SER A 239 12.53 -14.75 4.43
CA SER A 239 13.17 -14.84 3.10
C SER A 239 14.70 -14.84 3.16
N GLY A 240 15.28 -14.23 4.20
CA GLY A 240 16.73 -13.99 4.29
C GLY A 240 17.24 -12.89 3.37
N LEU A 241 16.36 -12.20 2.63
CA LEU A 241 16.73 -11.08 1.77
C LEU A 241 17.08 -9.83 2.59
N GLU A 242 18.15 -9.14 2.19
CA GLU A 242 18.49 -7.81 2.69
C GLU A 242 17.36 -6.84 2.31
N PHE A 243 16.78 -6.13 3.27
CA PHE A 243 15.70 -5.16 3.00
C PHE A 243 15.56 -4.12 4.12
N ASP A 244 15.87 -2.86 3.82
CA ASP A 244 15.68 -1.73 4.73
C ASP A 244 14.19 -1.30 4.77
N GLU A 245 13.53 -1.61 5.89
CA GLU A 245 12.13 -1.24 6.17
C GLU A 245 11.99 0.14 6.86
N SER A 246 13.04 0.96 6.86
CA SER A 246 13.05 2.27 7.52
C SER A 246 12.24 3.32 6.75
N TYR A 247 10.93 3.40 6.99
CA TYR A 247 10.04 4.39 6.35
C TYR A 247 10.44 5.87 6.54
N ALA A 248 11.18 6.20 7.60
CA ALA A 248 11.70 7.55 7.83
C ALA A 248 12.92 7.88 6.94
N ASN A 249 13.60 6.85 6.42
CA ASN A 249 14.70 6.98 5.49
C ASN A 249 14.14 6.95 4.05
N PRO A 250 14.19 8.06 3.30
CA PRO A 250 13.67 8.11 1.94
C PRO A 250 14.50 7.28 0.95
N LEU A 251 15.72 6.87 1.34
CA LEU A 251 16.59 5.98 0.55
C LEU A 251 16.44 4.51 0.95
N SER A 252 15.57 4.18 1.91
CA SER A 252 15.30 2.79 2.28
C SER A 252 14.63 2.02 1.16
N ASP A 253 14.82 0.70 1.16
CA ASP A 253 14.24 -0.21 0.18
C ASP A 253 12.72 -0.11 0.13
N VAL A 254 12.04 -0.02 1.29
CA VAL A 254 10.59 0.10 1.33
C VAL A 254 10.08 1.39 0.66
N VAL A 255 10.79 2.51 0.81
CA VAL A 255 10.39 3.79 0.22
C VAL A 255 10.69 3.81 -1.28
N GLN A 256 11.88 3.33 -1.68
CA GLN A 256 12.25 3.24 -3.10
C GLN A 256 11.30 2.30 -3.86
N MET A 257 11.07 1.11 -3.32
CA MET A 257 10.17 0.10 -3.90
C MET A 257 8.74 0.61 -4.10
N LEU A 258 8.20 1.37 -3.14
CA LEU A 258 6.79 1.79 -3.19
C LEU A 258 6.53 3.04 -4.03
N PHE A 259 7.52 3.93 -4.16
CA PHE A 259 7.30 5.27 -4.71
C PHE A 259 8.20 5.62 -5.91
N ILE A 260 9.32 4.93 -6.09
CA ILE A 260 10.29 5.23 -7.15
C ILE A 260 10.27 4.14 -8.21
N GLU A 261 10.40 2.89 -7.81
CA GLU A 261 10.58 1.77 -8.72
C GLU A 261 9.30 1.43 -9.50
N PRO A 262 9.41 1.08 -10.80
CA PRO A 262 8.26 0.76 -11.63
C PRO A 262 7.65 -0.62 -11.33
N ALA A 263 8.45 -1.51 -10.74
CA ALA A 263 8.05 -2.87 -10.38
C ALA A 263 8.44 -3.17 -8.93
N ALA A 264 7.49 -3.06 -8.00
CA ALA A 264 7.76 -3.31 -6.58
C ALA A 264 8.20 -4.76 -6.34
N ALA A 265 7.57 -5.71 -7.03
CA ALA A 265 7.97 -7.11 -6.98
C ALA A 265 9.36 -7.34 -7.58
N GLY A 266 9.67 -6.67 -8.71
CA GLY A 266 10.97 -6.79 -9.38
C GLY A 266 12.11 -6.25 -8.52
N TYR A 267 11.91 -5.10 -7.87
CA TYR A 267 12.86 -4.54 -6.91
C TYR A 267 13.14 -5.53 -5.76
N ALA A 268 12.08 -6.05 -5.13
CA ALA A 268 12.22 -7.03 -4.05
C ALA A 268 12.91 -8.33 -4.49
N VAL A 269 12.61 -8.84 -5.69
CA VAL A 269 13.28 -10.03 -6.28
C VAL A 269 14.78 -9.79 -6.48
N SER A 270 15.18 -8.56 -6.82
CA SER A 270 16.58 -8.21 -7.09
C SER A 270 17.47 -8.19 -5.85
N MET A 271 16.89 -8.10 -4.65
CA MET A 271 17.64 -7.96 -3.41
C MET A 271 18.56 -9.16 -3.17
N PRO A 272 19.77 -8.93 -2.63
CA PRO A 272 20.67 -10.01 -2.25
C PRO A 272 20.18 -10.72 -0.99
N LEU A 273 20.75 -11.90 -0.71
CA LEU A 273 20.60 -12.52 0.61
C LEU A 273 21.54 -11.86 1.60
N GLU A 274 20.99 -11.56 2.78
CA GLU A 274 21.75 -11.23 3.98
C GLU A 274 21.90 -12.48 4.87
N ASN A 275 20.85 -13.30 4.93
CA ASN A 275 20.76 -14.47 5.81
C ASN A 275 20.30 -15.72 5.03
N THR A 276 20.42 -16.89 5.66
CA THR A 276 19.95 -18.15 5.04
C THR A 276 18.41 -18.15 4.98
N PRO A 277 17.78 -18.47 3.83
CA PRO A 277 16.33 -18.60 3.75
C PRO A 277 15.77 -19.54 4.83
N GLY A 278 14.68 -19.13 5.46
CA GLY A 278 14.05 -19.87 6.53
C GLY A 278 14.80 -19.85 7.86
N SER A 279 15.95 -19.20 8.01
CA SER A 279 16.67 -19.19 9.30
C SER A 279 16.01 -18.27 10.33
N ASP A 280 15.85 -16.99 9.99
CA ASP A 280 15.44 -15.94 10.91
C ASP A 280 14.19 -15.19 10.44
N PHE A 281 13.42 -14.67 11.39
CA PHE A 281 12.33 -13.72 11.09
C PHE A 281 12.90 -12.31 10.87
N ALA A 282 12.60 -11.72 9.72
CA ALA A 282 12.89 -10.33 9.39
C ALA A 282 11.69 -9.74 8.64
N TYR A 283 10.97 -8.82 9.29
CA TYR A 283 9.80 -8.18 8.68
C TYR A 283 10.19 -7.41 7.41
N ASN A 284 9.61 -7.80 6.27
CA ASN A 284 10.05 -7.36 4.95
C ASN A 284 8.85 -7.13 4.02
N SER A 285 8.58 -5.88 3.63
CA SER A 285 7.48 -5.58 2.70
C SER A 285 7.71 -6.15 1.30
N GLY A 286 8.96 -6.26 0.86
CA GLY A 286 9.35 -6.89 -0.39
C GLY A 286 8.90 -8.35 -0.50
N ALA A 287 8.96 -9.13 0.58
CA ALA A 287 8.52 -10.53 0.59
C ALA A 287 7.06 -10.69 0.14
N SER A 288 6.17 -9.81 0.58
CA SER A 288 4.77 -9.80 0.13
C SER A 288 4.62 -9.41 -1.34
N ASN A 289 5.47 -8.50 -1.85
CA ASN A 289 5.44 -8.13 -3.27
C ASN A 289 6.04 -9.22 -4.17
N ILE A 290 6.97 -10.05 -3.68
CA ILE A 290 7.42 -11.27 -4.39
C ILE A 290 6.25 -12.27 -4.51
N LEU A 291 5.45 -12.43 -3.45
CA LEU A 291 4.24 -13.27 -3.50
C LEU A 291 3.23 -12.77 -4.55
N SER A 292 3.13 -11.46 -4.76
CA SER A 292 2.34 -10.85 -5.85
C SER A 292 2.83 -11.32 -7.23
N ALA A 293 4.15 -11.34 -7.46
CA ALA A 293 4.72 -11.93 -8.68
C ALA A 293 4.48 -13.44 -8.81
N ALA A 294 4.54 -14.19 -7.71
CA ALA A 294 4.23 -15.62 -7.71
C ALA A 294 2.78 -15.90 -8.13
N ILE A 295 1.80 -15.13 -7.60
CA ILE A 295 0.40 -15.23 -8.01
C ILE A 295 0.25 -14.89 -9.49
N ARG A 296 0.99 -13.91 -10.01
CA ARG A 296 0.99 -13.55 -11.43
C ARG A 296 1.47 -14.73 -12.29
N ASN A 297 2.57 -15.37 -11.92
CA ASN A 297 3.11 -16.53 -12.62
C ASN A 297 2.11 -17.69 -12.65
N LEU A 298 1.47 -17.98 -11.51
CA LEU A 298 0.47 -19.04 -11.37
C LEU A 298 -0.87 -18.73 -12.06
N SER A 299 -1.11 -17.48 -12.46
CA SER A 299 -2.39 -17.08 -13.07
C SER A 299 -2.43 -17.24 -14.59
N GLY A 300 -1.29 -17.49 -15.25
CA GLY A 300 -1.18 -17.76 -16.69
C GLY A 300 -1.53 -16.59 -17.62
N SER A 301 -2.29 -15.59 -17.15
CA SER A 301 -2.62 -14.38 -17.88
C SER A 301 -2.74 -13.19 -16.94
N ARG A 302 -2.51 -11.98 -17.46
CA ARG A 302 -2.66 -10.72 -16.70
C ARG A 302 -4.11 -10.50 -16.25
N SER A 303 -5.10 -10.87 -17.07
CA SER A 303 -6.51 -10.70 -16.71
C SER A 303 -6.91 -11.59 -15.54
N THR A 304 -6.53 -12.87 -15.56
CA THR A 304 -6.75 -13.81 -14.45
C THR A 304 -6.03 -13.35 -13.19
N TYR A 305 -4.79 -12.89 -13.33
CA TYR A 305 -4.03 -12.34 -12.21
C TYR A 305 -4.74 -11.16 -11.55
N LEU A 306 -5.15 -10.16 -12.34
CA LEU A 306 -5.84 -8.97 -11.82
C LEU A 306 -7.23 -9.28 -11.25
N SER A 307 -7.87 -10.37 -11.68
CA SER A 307 -9.16 -10.78 -11.12
C SER A 307 -9.05 -11.60 -9.82
N ARG A 308 -7.84 -12.11 -9.45
CA ARG A 308 -7.65 -12.98 -8.27
C ARG A 308 -8.22 -12.40 -6.96
N PRO A 309 -7.93 -11.15 -6.56
CA PRO A 309 -8.51 -10.62 -5.31
C PRO A 309 -10.03 -10.59 -5.35
N THR A 310 -10.59 -10.25 -6.52
CA THR A 310 -12.04 -10.18 -6.70
C THR A 310 -12.69 -11.56 -6.66
N GLU A 311 -12.12 -12.54 -7.35
CA GLU A 311 -12.65 -13.90 -7.47
C GLU A 311 -12.51 -14.71 -6.18
N LEU A 312 -11.34 -14.62 -5.54
CA LEU A 312 -11.01 -15.49 -4.42
C LEU A 312 -11.41 -14.90 -3.06
N LEU A 313 -11.64 -13.58 -2.97
CA LEU A 313 -11.95 -12.93 -1.69
C LEU A 313 -13.12 -11.94 -1.77
N PHE A 314 -13.03 -10.90 -2.59
CA PHE A 314 -13.99 -9.79 -2.52
C PHE A 314 -15.41 -10.21 -2.88
N ARG A 315 -15.59 -10.97 -3.97
CA ARG A 315 -16.91 -11.46 -4.38
C ARG A 315 -17.51 -12.48 -3.40
N PRO A 316 -16.76 -13.50 -2.92
CA PRO A 316 -17.25 -14.41 -1.89
C PRO A 316 -17.76 -13.71 -0.63
N LEU A 317 -17.07 -12.66 -0.19
CA LEU A 317 -17.41 -11.88 1.01
C LEU A 317 -18.35 -10.69 0.73
N GLY A 318 -18.58 -10.35 -0.54
CA GLY A 318 -19.35 -9.17 -0.94
C GLY A 318 -18.71 -7.86 -0.49
N MET A 319 -17.39 -7.75 -0.59
CA MET A 319 -16.59 -6.55 -0.29
C MET A 319 -16.60 -5.61 -1.49
N SER A 320 -17.65 -4.79 -1.61
CA SER A 320 -17.86 -3.93 -2.77
C SER A 320 -17.02 -2.66 -2.79
N SER A 321 -16.45 -2.26 -1.66
CA SER A 321 -15.57 -1.09 -1.55
C SER A 321 -14.09 -1.43 -1.74
N ALA A 322 -13.75 -2.72 -1.76
CA ALA A 322 -12.37 -3.18 -1.73
C ALA A 322 -11.67 -3.01 -3.08
N VAL A 323 -10.44 -2.47 -3.04
CA VAL A 323 -9.54 -2.37 -4.19
C VAL A 323 -8.11 -2.63 -3.75
N ILE A 324 -7.34 -3.35 -4.56
CA ILE A 324 -5.89 -3.51 -4.39
C ILE A 324 -5.21 -2.81 -5.55
N GLU A 325 -4.35 -1.86 -5.22
CA GLU A 325 -3.67 -1.05 -6.22
C GLU A 325 -2.46 -1.77 -6.81
N THR A 326 -2.14 -1.41 -8.05
CA THR A 326 -0.97 -1.94 -8.76
C THR A 326 0.13 -0.90 -8.92
N ASP A 327 1.37 -1.37 -8.99
CA ASP A 327 2.50 -0.63 -9.53
C ASP A 327 2.33 -0.38 -11.05
N PRO A 328 3.21 0.45 -11.65
CA PRO A 328 3.18 0.71 -13.09
C PRO A 328 3.28 -0.54 -13.98
N GLU A 329 4.07 -1.54 -13.60
CA GLU A 329 4.20 -2.82 -14.30
C GLU A 329 3.01 -3.77 -14.09
N GLY A 330 2.04 -3.34 -13.28
CA GLY A 330 0.79 -4.03 -13.03
C GLY A 330 0.88 -5.15 -12.02
N TYR A 331 1.94 -5.25 -11.20
CA TYR A 331 1.94 -6.09 -10.01
C TYR A 331 1.14 -5.40 -8.90
N PHE A 332 0.44 -6.18 -8.07
CA PHE A 332 -0.25 -5.63 -6.91
C PHE A 332 0.80 -5.23 -5.89
N ILE A 333 0.60 -4.09 -5.24
CA ILE A 333 1.37 -3.70 -4.06
C ILE A 333 0.79 -4.45 -2.85
N ALA A 334 1.10 -5.74 -2.80
CA ALA A 334 0.64 -6.69 -1.79
C ALA A 334 1.10 -6.33 -0.37
N SER A 335 2.16 -5.53 -0.26
CA SER A 335 2.65 -5.05 1.02
C SER A 335 1.77 -4.00 1.68
N SER A 336 1.02 -3.19 0.90
CA SER A 336 0.56 -1.88 1.40
C SER A 336 -0.79 -1.37 0.87
N PHE A 337 -1.09 -1.50 -0.42
CA PHE A 337 -2.10 -0.64 -1.05
C PHE A 337 -3.43 -1.34 -1.36
N MET A 338 -3.99 -2.01 -0.35
CA MET A 338 -5.41 -2.30 -0.35
C MET A 338 -6.18 -1.22 0.40
N HIS A 339 -7.29 -0.80 -0.19
CA HIS A 339 -8.28 0.07 0.43
C HIS A 339 -9.60 -0.68 0.52
N ALA A 340 -10.29 -0.53 1.65
CA ALA A 340 -11.63 -1.05 1.85
C ALA A 340 -12.31 -0.28 2.99
N SER A 341 -13.63 -0.23 3.02
CA SER A 341 -14.34 0.36 4.14
C SER A 341 -14.07 -0.42 5.42
N ALA A 342 -14.21 0.21 6.59
CA ALA A 342 -13.98 -0.48 7.86
C ALA A 342 -14.87 -1.73 8.02
N ARG A 343 -16.08 -1.71 7.45
CA ARG A 343 -16.96 -2.88 7.42
C ARG A 343 -16.50 -3.96 6.44
N ASP A 344 -15.93 -3.59 5.30
CA ASP A 344 -15.37 -4.56 4.37
C ASP A 344 -14.08 -5.19 4.91
N TRP A 345 -13.22 -4.42 5.58
CA TRP A 345 -12.09 -4.96 6.34
C TRP A 345 -12.55 -5.98 7.40
N ALA A 346 -13.62 -5.67 8.13
CA ALA A 346 -14.16 -6.55 9.15
C ALA A 346 -14.74 -7.87 8.62
N LYS A 347 -15.04 -7.99 7.32
CA LYS A 347 -15.50 -9.27 6.72
C LYS A 347 -14.39 -10.29 6.55
N ILE A 348 -13.12 -9.87 6.58
CA ILE A 348 -11.96 -10.75 6.42
C ILE A 348 -11.68 -11.51 7.72
N GLY A 349 -11.92 -10.88 8.87
CA GLY A 349 -11.74 -11.47 10.20
C GLY A 349 -12.86 -12.42 10.59
#